data_AF-X1BL59-F1
#
_entry.id   AF-X1BL59-F1
#
_cell.length_a   1.000
_cell.length_b   1.000
_cell.length_c   1.000
_cell.angle_alpha   90.00
_cell.angle_beta   90.00
_cell.angle_gamma   90.00
#
_symmetry.space_group_name_H-M   'P 1'
#
loop_
_entity.id
_entity.type
_entity.pdbx_description
1 polymer ?
#
loop_
_entity_poly.entity_id
_entity_poly.type
_entity_poly.pdbx_seq_one_letter_code
_entity_poly.pdbx_strand_id
1 'polypeptide(L)'
;VLGAIVGGTSSPIVIPLAYRLKNLQEKTKMVSSIESILTDPLCIVVVFAIYYMVFTVGELNLLLGIGNLVKTFSVGIVLGITFGLIWLFIMNRIRREQFSYIITLAVVFLVYSFTALIVGTSEGGEGAGAIACLMFGLVLGNGKKILKMVNYQGKGFEMDEETKQFHSLTSFVIRTFFFVYLGMIVSFQSINFILIGIIILLALLLVRYFAVYLSTYKGTFENDDKQTMTVMMPRGLAAAILAISFTPLILGIGRIGSDGAIVIPGYNLGAEMQGLFMDVAFVIILGTAIITTVG
;
A
#
# COMPACT_ATOMS: atom_id res chain seq x y z
N VAL A 1 -8.80 11.23 -6.53
CA VAL A 1 -8.23 9.87 -6.64
C VAL A 1 -6.73 9.87 -6.88
N LEU A 2 -6.22 10.61 -7.87
CA LEU A 2 -4.79 10.61 -8.19
C LEU A 2 -3.90 10.89 -6.96
N GLY A 3 -4.24 11.89 -6.13
CA GLY A 3 -3.55 12.15 -4.87
C GLY A 3 -3.59 10.99 -3.85
N ALA A 4 -4.62 10.14 -3.87
CA ALA A 4 -4.68 8.93 -3.05
C ALA A 4 -3.79 7.80 -3.61
N ILE A 5 -3.71 7.67 -4.94
CA ILE A 5 -2.80 6.73 -5.63
C ILE A 5 -1.34 7.07 -5.30
N VAL A 6 -0.98 8.35 -5.43
CA VAL A 6 0.39 8.83 -5.19
C VAL A 6 0.62 9.29 -3.76
N GLY A 7 -0.26 8.91 -2.83
CA GLY A 7 -0.20 9.31 -1.41
C GLY A 7 0.79 8.49 -0.57
N GLY A 8 1.11 7.26 -1.00
CA GLY A 8 1.82 6.27 -0.19
C GLY A 8 3.33 6.24 -0.40
N THR A 9 4.11 6.04 0.66
CA THR A 9 5.57 5.95 0.57
C THR A 9 6.05 4.51 0.48
N SER A 10 7.11 4.28 -0.29
CA SER A 10 7.63 2.94 -0.57
C SER A 10 8.48 2.44 0.59
N SER A 11 7.88 1.64 1.48
CA SER A 11 8.59 0.99 2.61
C SER A 11 9.91 0.28 2.24
N PRO A 12 10.03 -0.47 1.13
CA PRO A 12 11.27 -1.16 0.79
C PRO A 12 12.36 -0.26 0.22
N ILE A 13 12.06 1.02 -0.08
CA ILE A 13 13.07 2.02 -0.43
C ILE A 13 13.45 2.80 0.84
N VAL A 14 12.44 3.23 1.61
CA VAL A 14 12.64 4.01 2.83
C VAL A 14 13.44 3.26 3.88
N ILE A 15 13.08 2.02 4.20
CA ILE A 15 13.71 1.24 5.27
C ILE A 15 15.23 1.09 5.04
N PRO A 16 15.70 0.51 3.91
CA PRO A 16 17.14 0.33 3.73
C PRO A 16 17.90 1.66 3.67
N LEU A 17 17.34 2.72 3.09
CA LEU A 17 17.97 4.04 3.06
C LEU A 17 18.08 4.66 4.47
N ALA A 18 16.98 4.63 5.24
CA ALA A 18 16.95 5.14 6.61
C ALA A 18 17.98 4.44 7.50
N TYR A 19 18.14 3.12 7.37
CA TYR A 19 19.13 2.37 8.16
C TYR A 19 20.57 2.51 7.65
N ARG A 20 20.80 2.87 6.38
CA ARG A 20 22.14 3.18 5.85
C ARG A 20 22.66 4.55 6.28
N LEU A 21 21.78 5.53 6.46
CA LEU A 21 22.15 6.87 6.92
C LEU A 21 22.52 6.82 8.41
N LYS A 22 23.81 7.01 8.71
CA LYS A 22 24.34 6.95 10.09
C LYS A 22 23.94 8.16 10.93
N ASN A 23 23.71 9.30 10.30
CA ASN A 23 23.44 10.58 10.99
C ASN A 23 21.98 10.71 11.44
N LEU A 24 21.10 9.82 11.01
CA LEU A 24 19.68 9.83 11.41
C LEU A 24 19.50 9.29 12.82
N GLN A 25 18.69 9.99 13.62
CA GLN A 25 18.25 9.46 14.92
C GLN A 25 17.42 8.19 14.75
N GLU A 26 17.54 7.25 15.70
CA GLU A 26 16.80 5.98 15.67
C GLU A 26 15.27 6.19 15.69
N LYS A 27 14.81 7.24 16.41
CA LYS A 27 13.40 7.66 16.40
C LYS A 27 12.93 8.03 15.00
N THR A 28 13.72 8.80 14.26
CA THR A 28 13.42 9.22 12.89
C THR A 28 13.34 8.03 11.94
N LYS A 29 14.29 7.10 12.04
CA LYS A 29 14.27 5.83 11.27
C LYS A 29 13.00 5.03 11.53
N MET A 30 12.60 4.90 12.80
CA MET A 30 11.40 4.18 13.20
C MET A 30 10.12 4.85 12.67
N VAL A 31 9.99 6.17 12.83
CA VAL A 31 8.82 6.93 12.37
C VAL A 31 8.66 6.82 10.85
N SER A 32 9.72 7.08 10.08
CA SER A 32 9.67 6.98 8.61
C SER A 32 9.37 5.55 8.12
N SER A 33 9.86 4.54 8.85
CA SER A 33 9.58 3.13 8.54
C SER A 33 8.11 2.78 8.80
N ILE A 34 7.57 3.17 9.96
CA ILE A 34 6.16 2.91 10.31
C ILE A 34 5.22 3.65 9.36
N GLU A 35 5.52 4.92 9.07
CA GLU A 35 4.76 5.71 8.09
C GLU A 35 4.69 5.00 6.74
N SER A 36 5.83 4.49 6.25
CA SER A 36 5.89 3.85 4.93
C SER A 36 5.20 2.49 4.88
N ILE A 37 5.21 1.74 5.98
CA ILE A 37 4.48 0.46 6.05
C ILE A 37 2.96 0.70 6.08
N LEU A 38 2.50 1.74 6.77
CA LEU A 38 1.07 2.03 6.94
C LEU A 38 0.44 2.70 5.72
N THR A 39 1.18 3.60 5.05
CA THR A 39 0.61 4.40 3.95
C THR A 39 0.29 3.56 2.72
N ASP A 40 1.03 2.48 2.44
CA ASP A 40 0.79 1.59 1.29
C ASP A 40 -0.64 0.99 1.31
N PRO A 41 -1.09 0.26 2.36
CA PRO A 41 -2.47 -0.22 2.44
C PRO A 41 -3.52 0.89 2.56
N LEU A 42 -3.20 2.01 3.23
CA LEU A 42 -4.11 3.16 3.34
C LEU A 42 -4.44 3.76 1.97
N CYS A 43 -3.47 3.85 1.06
CA CYS A 43 -3.71 4.30 -0.31
C CYS A 43 -4.71 3.43 -1.04
N ILE A 44 -4.58 2.10 -0.92
CA ILE A 44 -5.52 1.14 -1.53
C ILE A 44 -6.92 1.40 -1.00
N VAL A 45 -7.08 1.50 0.32
CA VAL A 45 -8.39 1.68 0.98
C VAL A 45 -9.04 3.01 0.57
N VAL A 46 -8.28 4.10 0.54
CA VAL A 46 -8.79 5.42 0.15
C VAL A 46 -9.18 5.44 -1.33
N VAL A 47 -8.39 4.82 -2.22
CA VAL A 47 -8.73 4.73 -3.65
C VAL A 47 -10.03 3.96 -3.84
N PHE A 48 -10.19 2.80 -3.19
CA PHE A 48 -11.42 2.01 -3.29
C PHE A 48 -12.63 2.65 -2.60
N ALA A 49 -12.43 3.39 -1.51
CA ALA A 49 -13.50 4.16 -0.89
C ALA A 49 -14.01 5.27 -1.83
N ILE A 50 -13.10 5.97 -2.52
CA ILE A 50 -13.49 6.97 -3.53
C ILE A 50 -14.17 6.28 -4.72
N TYR A 51 -13.66 5.13 -5.16
CA TYR A 51 -14.30 4.34 -6.21
C TYR A 51 -15.75 3.99 -5.86
N TYR A 52 -15.98 3.47 -4.65
CA TYR A 52 -17.31 3.11 -4.17
C TYR A 52 -18.28 4.31 -4.19
N MET A 53 -17.84 5.46 -3.67
CA MET A 53 -18.66 6.68 -3.67
C MET A 53 -19.07 7.11 -5.08
N VAL A 54 -18.10 7.15 -6.01
CA VAL A 54 -18.32 7.68 -7.36
C VAL A 54 -19.12 6.70 -8.23
N PHE A 55 -18.82 5.40 -8.15
CA PHE A 55 -19.30 4.43 -9.14
C PHE A 55 -20.35 3.44 -8.64
N THR A 56 -20.57 3.34 -7.32
CA THR A 56 -21.58 2.44 -6.75
C THR A 56 -22.74 3.22 -6.16
N VAL A 57 -22.45 4.24 -5.36
CA VAL A 57 -23.49 5.07 -4.72
C VAL A 57 -24.05 6.11 -5.69
N GLY A 58 -23.22 6.67 -6.58
CA GLY A 58 -23.63 7.67 -7.57
C GLY A 58 -23.89 9.07 -6.98
N GLU A 59 -23.76 9.24 -5.67
CA GLU A 59 -23.84 10.50 -4.96
C GLU A 59 -22.53 10.79 -4.22
N LEU A 60 -22.05 12.03 -4.29
CA LEU A 60 -20.90 12.50 -3.51
C LEU A 60 -21.31 12.80 -2.05
N ASN A 61 -21.85 11.80 -1.38
CA ASN A 61 -22.20 11.90 0.03
C ASN A 61 -20.99 11.53 0.89
N LEU A 62 -20.30 12.56 1.39
CA LEU A 62 -19.09 12.42 2.23
C LEU A 62 -19.34 11.56 3.48
N LEU A 63 -20.54 11.62 4.05
CA LEU A 63 -20.88 10.85 5.25
C LEU A 63 -20.90 9.34 4.95
N LEU A 64 -21.50 8.94 3.82
CA LEU A 64 -21.51 7.54 3.38
C LEU A 64 -20.11 7.06 3.02
N GLY A 65 -19.31 7.91 2.37
CA GLY A 65 -17.90 7.61 2.05
C GLY A 65 -17.04 7.33 3.28
N ILE A 66 -17.09 8.22 4.26
CA ILE A 66 -16.37 8.07 5.52
C ILE A 66 -16.88 6.83 6.27
N GLY A 67 -18.20 6.60 6.30
CA GLY A 67 -18.79 5.41 6.90
C GLY A 67 -18.26 4.11 6.28
N ASN A 68 -18.19 4.05 4.95
CA ASN A 68 -17.65 2.88 4.26
C ASN A 68 -16.14 2.70 4.49
N LEU A 69 -15.38 3.80 4.52
CA LEU A 69 -13.95 3.75 4.83
C LEU A 69 -13.73 3.17 6.24
N VAL A 70 -14.45 3.68 7.24
CA VAL A 70 -14.38 3.18 8.62
C VAL A 70 -14.80 1.71 8.70
N LYS A 71 -15.86 1.30 8.00
CA LYS A 71 -16.29 -0.11 7.91
C LYS A 71 -15.17 -0.99 7.36
N THR A 72 -14.64 -0.65 6.18
CA THR A 72 -13.59 -1.40 5.47
C THR A 72 -12.32 -1.51 6.32
N PHE A 73 -11.92 -0.40 6.93
CA PHE A 73 -10.75 -0.33 7.79
C PHE A 73 -10.93 -1.17 9.06
N SER A 74 -12.05 -1.00 9.76
CA SER A 74 -12.35 -1.73 10.99
C SER A 74 -12.44 -3.23 10.76
N VAL A 75 -13.14 -3.67 9.71
CA VAL A 75 -13.27 -5.10 9.38
C VAL A 75 -11.91 -5.71 9.04
N GLY A 76 -11.11 -5.02 8.22
CA GLY A 76 -9.76 -5.47 7.88
C GLY A 76 -8.87 -5.66 9.12
N ILE A 77 -8.90 -4.72 10.07
CA ILE A 77 -8.14 -4.84 11.33
C ILE A 77 -8.62 -6.03 12.16
N VAL A 78 -9.92 -6.12 12.41
CA VAL A 78 -10.49 -7.16 13.29
C VAL A 78 -10.21 -8.55 12.72
N LEU A 79 -10.47 -8.76 11.42
CA LEU A 79 -10.24 -10.05 10.77
C LEU A 79 -8.74 -10.37 10.68
N GLY A 80 -7.90 -9.41 10.29
CA GLY A 80 -6.46 -9.61 10.20
C GLY A 80 -5.82 -10.01 11.53
N ILE A 81 -6.21 -9.33 12.63
CA ILE A 81 -5.75 -9.70 13.98
C ILE A 81 -6.28 -11.07 14.39
N THR A 82 -7.57 -11.35 14.16
CA THR A 82 -8.20 -12.62 14.55
C THR A 82 -7.54 -13.80 13.84
N PHE A 83 -7.40 -13.73 12.51
CA PHE A 83 -6.71 -14.77 11.73
C PHE A 83 -5.22 -14.84 12.05
N GLY A 84 -4.58 -13.70 12.31
CA GLY A 84 -3.19 -13.65 12.74
C GLY A 84 -2.96 -14.40 14.05
N LEU A 85 -3.84 -14.20 15.04
CA LEU A 85 -3.79 -14.91 16.33
C LEU A 85 -4.03 -16.41 16.14
N ILE A 86 -5.10 -16.80 15.43
CA ILE A 86 -5.41 -18.19 15.13
C ILE A 86 -4.22 -18.88 14.47
N TRP A 87 -3.66 -18.25 13.43
CA TRP A 87 -2.54 -18.80 12.68
C TRP A 87 -1.25 -18.89 13.51
N LEU A 88 -0.98 -17.90 14.35
CA LEU A 88 0.16 -17.91 15.26
C LEU A 88 0.12 -19.08 16.25
N PHE A 89 -1.07 -19.48 16.75
CA PHE A 89 -1.22 -20.70 17.55
C PHE A 89 -0.96 -21.98 16.73
N ILE A 90 -1.45 -22.03 15.49
CA ILE A 90 -1.23 -23.17 14.59
C ILE A 90 0.26 -23.30 14.27
N MET A 91 0.93 -22.20 13.94
CA MET A 91 2.35 -22.15 13.61
C MET A 91 3.23 -22.57 14.78
N ASN A 92 2.86 -22.25 16.02
CA ASN A 92 3.59 -22.73 17.18
C ASN A 92 3.65 -24.28 17.26
N ARG A 93 2.67 -24.97 16.67
CA ARG A 93 2.59 -26.44 16.63
C ARG A 93 3.26 -27.03 15.39
N ILE A 94 3.17 -26.36 14.23
CA ILE A 94 3.55 -26.90 12.91
C ILE A 94 4.92 -26.38 12.43
N ARG A 95 5.59 -25.49 13.18
CA ARG A 95 6.88 -24.85 12.79
C ARG A 95 7.99 -25.80 12.32
N ARG A 96 7.96 -27.07 12.72
CA ARG A 96 9.01 -28.06 12.40
C ARG A 96 8.81 -28.79 11.07
N GLU A 97 7.69 -28.56 10.39
CA GLU A 97 7.42 -29.18 9.10
C GLU A 97 8.15 -28.48 7.95
N GLN A 98 8.58 -29.26 6.97
CA GLN A 98 9.12 -28.71 5.73
C GLN A 98 8.04 -27.86 5.03
N PHE A 99 8.44 -26.72 4.44
CA PHE A 99 7.55 -25.80 3.71
C PHE A 99 6.59 -24.94 4.55
N SER A 100 6.81 -24.78 5.86
CA SER A 100 6.00 -23.90 6.72
C SER A 100 5.85 -22.46 6.19
N TYR A 101 6.88 -21.95 5.51
CA TYR A 101 6.86 -20.64 4.84
C TYR A 101 5.87 -20.58 3.66
N ILE A 102 5.71 -21.67 2.87
CA ILE A 102 4.75 -21.72 1.77
C ILE A 102 3.33 -21.71 2.31
N ILE A 103 3.07 -22.47 3.38
CA ILE A 103 1.75 -22.55 4.01
C ILE A 103 1.34 -21.18 4.55
N THR A 104 2.26 -20.46 5.21
CA THR A 104 1.97 -19.10 5.70
C THR A 104 1.63 -18.16 4.55
N LEU A 105 2.33 -18.24 3.41
CA LEU A 105 2.00 -17.46 2.22
C LEU A 105 0.60 -17.80 1.67
N ALA A 106 0.24 -19.09 1.62
CA ALA A 106 -1.09 -19.52 1.20
C ALA A 106 -2.20 -18.98 2.13
N VAL A 107 -1.94 -18.96 3.44
CA VAL A 107 -2.88 -18.38 4.41
C VAL A 107 -3.03 -16.88 4.24
N VAL A 108 -1.97 -16.14 3.90
CA VAL A 108 -2.08 -14.71 3.57
C VAL A 108 -3.05 -14.50 2.40
N PHE A 109 -2.99 -15.32 1.35
CA PHE A 109 -3.95 -15.24 0.24
C PHE A 109 -5.38 -15.59 0.66
N LEU A 110 -5.56 -16.57 1.54
CA LEU A 110 -6.87 -16.90 2.10
C LEU A 110 -7.44 -15.78 2.96
N VAL A 111 -6.63 -15.16 3.82
CA VAL A 111 -7.03 -14.02 4.66
C VAL A 111 -7.44 -12.85 3.79
N TYR A 112 -6.67 -12.53 2.75
CA TYR A 112 -7.03 -11.51 1.77
C TYR A 112 -8.40 -11.81 1.13
N SER A 113 -8.53 -12.99 0.54
CA SER A 113 -9.70 -13.37 -0.25
C SER A 113 -10.96 -13.45 0.63
N PHE A 114 -10.86 -14.06 1.80
CA PHE A 114 -11.98 -14.20 2.73
C PHE A 114 -12.43 -12.84 3.27
N THR A 115 -11.49 -11.96 3.63
CA THR A 115 -11.81 -10.60 4.09
C THR A 115 -12.48 -9.78 2.97
N ALA A 116 -11.95 -9.88 1.74
CA ALA A 116 -12.53 -9.19 0.59
C ALA A 116 -13.95 -9.69 0.27
N LEU A 117 -14.22 -11.00 0.43
CA LEU A 117 -15.56 -11.56 0.26
C LEU A 117 -16.55 -11.11 1.33
N ILE A 118 -16.13 -11.02 2.60
CA ILE A 118 -17.00 -10.56 3.70
C ILE A 118 -17.47 -9.12 3.49
N VAL A 119 -16.54 -8.24 3.11
CA VAL A 119 -16.88 -6.83 2.89
C VAL A 119 -17.62 -6.63 1.56
N GLY A 120 -17.36 -7.50 0.58
CA GLY A 120 -17.86 -7.36 -0.78
C GLY A 120 -16.86 -6.60 -1.65
N THR A 121 -16.55 -7.15 -2.83
CA THR A 121 -15.60 -6.55 -3.77
C THR A 121 -16.06 -5.19 -4.27
N SER A 122 -17.36 -4.97 -4.41
CA SER A 122 -17.96 -3.70 -4.80
C SER A 122 -17.88 -2.63 -3.70
N GLU A 123 -17.83 -3.00 -2.42
CA GLU A 123 -17.85 -2.07 -1.28
C GLU A 123 -16.45 -1.69 -0.78
N GLY A 124 -15.38 -2.12 -1.46
CA GLY A 124 -14.00 -1.86 -1.05
C GLY A 124 -13.34 -3.01 -0.32
N GLY A 125 -13.83 -4.24 -0.47
CA GLY A 125 -13.24 -5.44 0.12
C GLY A 125 -11.76 -5.65 -0.22
N GLU A 126 -11.27 -5.17 -1.36
CA GLU A 126 -9.84 -5.18 -1.71
C GLU A 126 -8.99 -4.40 -0.70
N GLY A 127 -9.49 -3.23 -0.27
CA GLY A 127 -8.84 -2.43 0.77
C GLY A 127 -8.85 -3.12 2.13
N ALA A 128 -9.98 -3.73 2.51
CA ALA A 128 -10.07 -4.50 3.76
C ALA A 128 -9.12 -5.70 3.76
N GLY A 129 -9.02 -6.42 2.63
CA GLY A 129 -8.09 -7.53 2.46
C GLY A 129 -6.63 -7.12 2.61
N ALA A 130 -6.23 -5.99 2.00
CA ALA A 130 -4.87 -5.46 2.14
C ALA A 130 -4.53 -5.12 3.61
N ILE A 131 -5.46 -4.48 4.33
CA ILE A 131 -5.28 -4.20 5.77
C ILE A 131 -5.23 -5.49 6.58
N ALA A 132 -6.08 -6.48 6.28
CA ALA A 132 -6.10 -7.75 7.00
C ALA A 132 -4.76 -8.47 6.86
N CYS A 133 -4.16 -8.49 5.66
CA CYS A 133 -2.83 -9.04 5.43
C CYS A 133 -1.73 -8.29 6.22
N LEU A 134 -1.80 -6.95 6.26
CA LEU A 134 -0.88 -6.14 7.06
C LEU A 134 -0.98 -6.51 8.55
N MET A 135 -2.20 -6.53 9.11
CA MET A 135 -2.41 -6.83 10.52
C MET A 135 -2.04 -8.28 10.86
N PHE A 136 -2.37 -9.22 9.98
CA PHE A 136 -1.93 -10.61 10.07
C PHE A 136 -0.41 -10.71 10.15
N GLY A 137 0.30 -10.06 9.22
CA GLY A 137 1.76 -10.03 9.19
C GLY A 137 2.37 -9.37 10.43
N LEU A 138 1.73 -8.31 10.94
CA LEU A 138 2.15 -7.61 12.16
C LEU A 138 2.02 -8.50 13.40
N VAL A 139 0.93 -9.27 13.52
CA VAL A 139 0.73 -10.24 14.60
C VAL A 139 1.78 -11.35 14.55
N LEU A 140 2.02 -11.93 13.37
CA LEU A 140 3.03 -12.98 13.19
C LEU A 140 4.44 -12.47 13.48
N GLY A 141 4.79 -11.30 12.95
CA GLY A 141 6.11 -10.67 13.16
C GLY A 141 6.38 -10.31 14.62
N ASN A 142 5.34 -10.00 15.39
CA ASN A 142 5.44 -9.71 16.83
C ASN A 142 5.04 -10.90 17.72
N GLY A 143 5.01 -12.12 17.18
CA GLY A 143 4.42 -13.28 17.85
C GLY A 143 4.92 -13.47 19.28
N LYS A 144 6.22 -13.39 19.53
CA LYS A 144 6.81 -13.53 20.87
C LYS A 144 6.22 -12.59 21.92
N LYS A 145 5.97 -11.31 21.57
CA LYS A 145 5.35 -10.33 22.47
C LYS A 145 3.86 -10.63 22.66
N ILE A 146 3.17 -11.01 21.58
CA ILE A 146 1.74 -11.33 21.60
C ILE A 146 1.46 -12.60 22.43
N LEU A 147 2.20 -13.70 22.26
CA LEU A 147 2.04 -14.91 23.08
C LEU A 147 2.30 -14.63 24.57
N LYS A 148 3.28 -13.77 24.88
CA LYS A 148 3.56 -13.36 26.26
C LYS A 148 2.43 -12.54 26.86
N MET A 149 1.80 -11.64 26.09
CA MET A 149 0.66 -10.84 26.53
C MET A 149 -0.59 -11.70 26.77
N VAL A 150 -0.75 -12.80 26.03
CA VAL A 150 -1.85 -13.76 26.19
C VAL A 150 -1.54 -14.82 27.27
N ASN A 151 -0.50 -14.63 28.10
CA ASN A 151 -0.09 -15.56 29.16
C ASN A 151 0.12 -17.02 28.69
N TYR A 152 0.53 -17.20 27.43
CA TYR A 152 0.75 -18.53 26.90
C TYR A 152 2.04 -19.14 27.49
N GLN A 153 1.92 -20.29 28.16
CA GLN A 153 3.02 -20.95 28.87
C GLN A 153 3.98 -21.75 27.96
N GLY A 154 3.75 -21.80 26.65
CA GLY A 154 4.65 -22.46 25.71
C GLY A 154 5.85 -21.62 25.28
N LYS A 155 6.76 -22.20 24.48
CA LYS A 155 7.89 -21.48 23.89
C LYS A 155 7.35 -20.35 23.00
N GLY A 156 7.89 -19.14 23.15
CA GLY A 156 7.49 -18.00 22.32
C GLY A 156 7.72 -18.29 20.83
N PHE A 157 6.73 -17.96 20.00
CA PHE A 157 6.86 -18.04 18.55
C PHE A 157 7.68 -16.85 18.03
N GLU A 158 8.80 -17.16 17.38
CA GLU A 158 9.58 -16.21 16.60
C GLU A 158 9.69 -16.80 15.20
N MET A 159 9.36 -15.99 14.19
CA MET A 159 9.39 -16.42 12.81
C MET A 159 10.83 -16.73 12.42
N ASP A 160 11.04 -17.93 11.87
CA ASP A 160 12.38 -18.39 11.50
C ASP A 160 12.98 -17.52 10.40
N GLU A 161 14.30 -17.38 10.40
CA GLU A 161 14.99 -16.47 9.49
C GLU A 161 14.84 -16.91 8.03
N GLU A 162 14.78 -18.23 7.77
CA GLU A 162 14.48 -18.78 6.46
C GLU A 162 13.11 -18.34 5.95
N THR A 163 12.10 -18.32 6.82
CA THR A 163 10.73 -17.90 6.47
C THR A 163 10.69 -16.41 6.12
N LYS A 164 11.37 -15.57 6.90
CA LYS A 164 11.47 -14.13 6.59
C LYS A 164 12.20 -13.89 5.27
N GLN A 165 13.31 -14.60 5.05
CA GLN A 165 14.08 -14.49 3.82
C GLN A 165 13.26 -14.92 2.60
N PHE A 166 12.53 -16.03 2.68
CA PHE A 166 11.64 -16.49 1.62
C PHE A 166 10.56 -15.48 1.27
N HIS A 167 9.86 -14.94 2.28
CA HIS A 167 8.84 -13.91 2.07
C HIS A 167 9.42 -12.61 1.52
N SER A 168 10.61 -12.21 1.98
CA SER A 168 11.34 -11.06 1.44
C SER A 168 11.67 -11.26 -0.04
N LEU A 169 12.19 -12.43 -0.42
CA LEU A 169 12.51 -12.77 -1.80
C LEU A 169 11.25 -12.79 -2.68
N THR A 170 10.14 -13.34 -2.17
CA THR A 170 8.85 -13.35 -2.87
C THR A 170 8.35 -11.92 -3.11
N SER A 171 8.40 -11.06 -2.09
CA SER A 171 8.04 -9.64 -2.23
C SER A 171 8.94 -8.92 -3.25
N PHE A 172 10.25 -9.22 -3.24
CA PHE A 172 11.21 -8.65 -4.17
C PHE A 172 10.91 -9.04 -5.63
N VAL A 173 10.62 -10.32 -5.89
CA VAL A 173 10.29 -10.81 -7.23
C VAL A 173 9.00 -10.14 -7.74
N ILE A 174 7.94 -10.16 -6.93
CA ILE A 174 6.66 -9.51 -7.28
C ILE A 174 6.88 -8.02 -7.58
N ARG A 175 7.71 -7.35 -6.77
CA ARG A 175 8.00 -5.93 -6.94
C ARG A 175 8.73 -5.63 -8.24
N THR A 176 9.76 -6.41 -8.53
CA THR A 176 10.53 -6.28 -9.76
C THR A 176 9.64 -6.50 -10.98
N PHE A 177 8.79 -7.52 -10.95
CA PHE A 177 7.81 -7.79 -12.00
C PHE A 177 6.89 -6.59 -12.25
N PHE A 178 6.26 -6.03 -11.21
CA PHE A 178 5.34 -4.90 -11.38
C PHE A 178 6.02 -3.61 -11.84
N PHE A 179 7.26 -3.34 -11.42
CA PHE A 179 7.99 -2.16 -11.92
C PHE A 179 8.40 -2.32 -13.38
N VAL A 180 8.88 -3.49 -13.79
CA VAL A 180 9.19 -3.78 -15.20
C VAL A 180 7.92 -3.70 -16.02
N TYR A 181 6.82 -4.28 -15.54
CA TYR A 181 5.52 -4.22 -16.20
C TYR A 181 5.00 -2.79 -16.35
N LEU A 182 5.06 -1.96 -15.30
CA LEU A 182 4.72 -0.54 -15.40
C LEU A 182 5.57 0.15 -16.48
N GLY A 183 6.88 -0.09 -16.50
CA GLY A 183 7.77 0.49 -17.52
C GLY A 183 7.47 0.03 -18.95
N MET A 184 6.95 -1.18 -19.14
CA MET A 184 6.58 -1.69 -20.46
C MET A 184 5.27 -1.09 -21.00
N ILE A 185 4.30 -0.79 -20.13
CA ILE A 185 2.97 -0.30 -20.58
C ILE A 185 2.92 1.22 -20.73
N VAL A 186 3.83 1.95 -20.08
CA VAL A 186 3.91 3.41 -20.17
C VAL A 186 4.30 3.78 -21.60
N SER A 187 3.41 4.49 -22.29
CA SER A 187 3.57 4.82 -23.71
C SER A 187 3.81 6.30 -23.98
N PHE A 188 3.99 7.13 -22.93
CA PHE A 188 4.23 8.57 -23.00
C PHE A 188 3.41 9.27 -24.09
N GLN A 189 2.08 9.09 -24.03
CA GLN A 189 1.21 9.45 -25.16
C GLN A 189 1.19 10.96 -25.43
N SER A 190 1.47 11.78 -24.41
CA SER A 190 1.40 13.22 -24.51
C SER A 190 2.39 13.89 -23.55
N ILE A 191 3.13 14.88 -24.05
CA ILE A 191 4.02 15.73 -23.23
C ILE A 191 3.28 16.42 -22.08
N ASN A 192 1.98 16.69 -22.28
CA ASN A 192 1.10 17.26 -21.27
C ASN A 192 1.01 16.39 -20.01
N PHE A 193 0.96 15.07 -20.14
CA PHE A 193 0.89 14.16 -18.98
C PHE A 193 2.19 14.16 -18.17
N ILE A 194 3.33 14.28 -18.86
CA ILE A 194 4.64 14.42 -18.20
C ILE A 194 4.69 15.74 -17.41
N LEU A 195 4.26 16.85 -18.02
CA LEU A 195 4.20 18.15 -17.35
C LEU A 195 3.29 18.13 -16.13
N ILE A 196 2.11 17.52 -16.23
CA ILE A 196 1.19 17.33 -15.10
C ILE A 196 1.86 16.51 -13.99
N GLY A 197 2.56 15.43 -14.34
CA GLY A 197 3.32 14.62 -13.39
C GLY A 197 4.41 15.41 -12.65
N ILE A 198 5.16 16.25 -13.36
CA ILE A 198 6.18 17.13 -12.75
C ILE A 198 5.54 18.15 -11.80
N ILE A 199 4.42 18.78 -12.21
CA ILE A 199 3.71 19.74 -11.36
C ILE A 199 3.21 19.06 -10.07
N ILE A 200 2.63 17.86 -10.19
CA ILE A 200 2.16 17.10 -9.03
C ILE A 200 3.33 16.69 -8.14
N LEU A 201 4.46 16.29 -8.72
CA LEU A 201 5.67 15.96 -7.95
C LEU A 201 6.16 17.16 -7.14
N LEU A 202 6.20 18.37 -7.73
CA LEU A 202 6.56 19.59 -6.99
C LEU A 202 5.54 19.91 -5.89
N ALA A 203 4.24 19.76 -6.18
CA ALA A 203 3.19 19.94 -5.18
C ALA A 203 3.33 18.95 -4.02
N LEU A 204 3.67 17.68 -4.29
CA LEU A 204 3.92 16.66 -3.28
C LEU A 204 5.11 17.02 -2.39
N LEU A 205 6.22 17.52 -2.97
CA LEU A 205 7.37 17.98 -2.19
C LEU A 205 7.01 19.17 -1.28
N LEU A 206 6.24 20.13 -1.78
CA LEU A 206 5.77 21.26 -0.97
C LEU A 206 4.88 20.79 0.18
N VAL A 207 3.89 19.94 -0.11
CA VAL A 207 3.00 19.38 0.93
C VAL A 207 3.82 18.59 1.96
N ARG A 208 4.82 17.82 1.53
CA ARG A 208 5.71 17.07 2.43
C ARG A 208 6.51 18.01 3.33
N TYR A 209 7.08 19.07 2.76
CA TYR A 209 7.80 20.08 3.53
C TYR A 209 6.92 20.71 4.61
N PHE A 210 5.68 21.11 4.26
CA PHE A 210 4.73 21.64 5.24
C PHE A 210 4.33 20.60 6.30
N ALA A 211 4.11 19.34 5.91
CA ALA A 211 3.76 18.27 6.83
C ALA A 211 4.89 17.98 7.83
N VAL A 212 6.14 17.93 7.37
CA VAL A 212 7.32 17.73 8.23
C VAL A 212 7.52 18.95 9.13
N TYR A 213 7.39 20.17 8.60
CA TYR A 213 7.48 21.39 9.38
C TYR A 213 6.45 21.41 10.51
N LEU A 214 5.18 21.10 10.21
CA LEU A 214 4.10 21.07 11.20
C LEU A 214 4.30 19.95 12.23
N SER A 215 4.66 18.75 11.78
CA SER A 215 4.88 17.59 12.66
C SER A 215 6.11 17.77 13.57
N THR A 216 7.07 18.58 13.14
CA THR A 216 8.33 18.82 13.87
C THR A 216 8.30 20.11 14.68
N TYR A 217 7.26 20.93 14.56
CA TYR A 217 7.16 22.25 15.21
C TYR A 217 7.35 22.19 16.74
N LYS A 218 6.99 21.07 17.38
CA LYS A 218 7.19 20.84 18.83
C LYS A 218 8.16 19.69 19.16
N GLY A 219 8.85 19.14 18.16
CA GLY A 219 9.71 17.96 18.31
C GLY A 219 11.20 18.31 18.50
N THR A 220 11.93 17.47 19.23
CA THR A 220 13.39 17.56 19.41
C THR A 220 14.15 16.91 18.24
N PHE A 221 13.79 17.25 17.00
CA PHE A 221 14.46 16.73 15.81
C PHE A 221 15.51 17.74 15.32
N GLU A 222 16.70 17.23 15.00
CA GLU A 222 17.78 18.02 14.39
C GLU A 222 17.40 18.46 12.96
N ASN A 223 18.11 19.47 12.45
CA ASN A 223 17.81 19.99 11.11
C ASN A 223 18.11 18.95 10.00
N ASP A 224 19.16 18.14 10.19
CA ASP A 224 19.51 17.05 9.27
C ASP A 224 18.43 15.96 9.22
N ASP A 225 17.82 15.65 10.38
CA ASP A 225 16.68 14.75 10.47
C ASP A 225 15.46 15.31 9.73
N LYS A 226 15.16 16.60 9.89
CA LYS A 226 14.03 17.26 9.19
C LYS A 226 14.22 17.27 7.68
N GLN A 227 15.43 17.56 7.22
CA GLN A 227 15.77 17.55 5.79
C GLN A 227 15.60 16.14 5.23
N THR A 228 16.13 15.14 5.93
CA THR A 228 16.00 13.75 5.53
C THR A 228 14.54 13.29 5.51
N MET A 229 13.73 13.62 6.52
CA MET A 229 12.30 13.29 6.54
C MET A 229 11.50 13.95 5.40
N THR A 230 11.95 15.13 4.95
CA THR A 230 11.33 15.84 3.83
C THR A 230 11.63 15.17 2.49
N VAL A 231 12.88 14.74 2.31
CA VAL A 231 13.36 14.11 1.06
C VAL A 231 13.01 12.61 0.98
N MET A 232 12.83 11.95 2.12
CA MET A 232 12.52 10.53 2.26
C MET A 232 11.02 10.25 2.00
N MET A 233 10.58 10.48 0.77
CA MET A 233 9.21 10.25 0.30
C MET A 233 9.17 9.50 -1.05
N PRO A 234 9.92 8.39 -1.22
CA PRO A 234 9.91 7.68 -2.49
C PRO A 234 8.54 7.06 -2.69
N ARG A 235 7.93 7.23 -3.87
CA ARG A 235 6.68 6.56 -4.23
C ARG A 235 6.99 5.18 -4.81
N GLY A 236 6.09 4.23 -4.55
CA GLY A 236 6.41 2.82 -4.68
C GLY A 236 5.43 2.01 -5.50
N LEU A 237 5.46 0.70 -5.20
CA LEU A 237 4.67 -0.33 -5.87
C LEU A 237 3.16 -0.12 -5.70
N ALA A 238 2.69 0.35 -4.54
CA ALA A 238 1.26 0.60 -4.34
C ALA A 238 0.72 1.61 -5.36
N ALA A 239 1.45 2.72 -5.58
CA ALA A 239 1.08 3.73 -6.57
C ALA A 239 1.10 3.17 -8.00
N ALA A 240 2.10 2.34 -8.34
CA ALA A 240 2.19 1.68 -9.64
C ALA A 240 0.98 0.77 -9.91
N ILE A 241 0.68 -0.14 -8.98
CA ILE A 241 -0.42 -1.10 -9.14
C ILE A 241 -1.76 -0.37 -9.18
N LEU A 242 -1.97 0.62 -8.30
CA LEU A 242 -3.20 1.40 -8.31
C LEU A 242 -3.38 2.21 -9.59
N ALA A 243 -2.32 2.77 -10.17
CA ALA A 243 -2.42 3.44 -11.47
C ALA A 243 -2.81 2.47 -12.59
N ILE A 244 -2.24 1.27 -12.58
CA ILE A 244 -2.55 0.20 -13.55
C ILE A 244 -3.99 -0.30 -13.39
N SER A 245 -4.41 -0.59 -12.17
CA SER A 245 -5.73 -1.22 -11.90
C SER A 245 -6.88 -0.22 -11.93
N PHE A 246 -6.64 1.04 -11.54
CA PHE A 246 -7.70 2.05 -11.46
C PHE A 246 -8.14 2.57 -12.84
N THR A 247 -7.23 2.57 -13.81
CA THR A 247 -7.50 2.98 -15.19
C THR A 247 -8.64 2.19 -15.85
N PRO A 248 -8.57 0.84 -15.95
CA PRO A 248 -9.69 0.05 -16.49
C PRO A 248 -10.95 0.14 -15.64
N LEU A 249 -10.78 0.31 -14.32
CA LEU A 249 -11.87 0.40 -13.36
C LEU A 249 -12.77 1.63 -13.59
N ILE A 250 -12.17 2.80 -13.90
CA ILE A 250 -12.92 4.02 -14.29
C ILE A 250 -13.59 3.84 -15.64
N LEU A 251 -12.86 3.28 -16.61
CA LEU A 251 -13.34 3.16 -17.99
C LEU A 251 -14.44 2.11 -18.14
N GLY A 252 -14.78 1.39 -17.06
CA GLY A 252 -15.79 0.36 -17.06
C GLY A 252 -15.42 -0.85 -17.91
N ILE A 253 -14.15 -0.98 -18.29
CA ILE A 253 -13.66 -2.06 -19.14
C ILE A 253 -13.87 -3.38 -18.39
N GLY A 254 -14.77 -4.22 -18.90
CA GLY A 254 -15.15 -5.48 -18.27
C GLY A 254 -16.35 -5.41 -17.31
N ARG A 255 -17.02 -4.25 -17.17
CA ARG A 255 -18.32 -4.18 -16.46
C ARG A 255 -19.40 -4.76 -17.36
N ILE A 256 -20.24 -5.64 -16.83
CA ILE A 256 -21.47 -6.07 -17.49
C ILE A 256 -22.50 -4.97 -17.23
N GLY A 257 -22.94 -4.29 -18.28
CA GLY A 257 -24.00 -3.29 -18.22
C GLY A 257 -25.32 -3.90 -17.74
N SER A 258 -26.27 -3.05 -17.36
CA SER A 258 -27.65 -3.44 -16.99
C SER A 258 -28.33 -4.36 -18.02
N ASP A 259 -27.84 -4.34 -19.25
CA ASP A 259 -28.38 -5.02 -20.41
C ASP A 259 -27.63 -6.33 -20.73
N GLY A 260 -26.70 -6.75 -19.85
CA GLY A 260 -25.87 -7.95 -20.06
C GLY A 260 -24.68 -7.76 -21.02
N ALA A 261 -24.55 -6.58 -21.63
CA ALA A 261 -23.46 -6.25 -22.54
C ALA A 261 -22.20 -5.80 -21.79
N ILE A 262 -21.02 -6.23 -22.24
CA ILE A 262 -19.75 -5.70 -21.72
C ILE A 262 -19.67 -4.22 -22.09
N VAL A 263 -19.50 -3.35 -21.10
CA VAL A 263 -19.27 -1.92 -21.29
C VAL A 263 -17.91 -1.76 -21.98
N ILE A 264 -17.96 -1.47 -23.28
CA ILE A 264 -16.80 -1.08 -24.06
C ILE A 264 -16.78 0.45 -24.07
N PRO A 265 -15.76 1.11 -23.49
CA PRO A 265 -15.69 2.57 -23.50
C PRO A 265 -15.64 3.10 -24.93
N GLY A 266 -16.25 4.27 -25.16
CA GLY A 266 -16.11 5.00 -26.41
C GLY A 266 -14.62 5.24 -26.72
N TYR A 267 -14.20 4.87 -27.94
CA TYR A 267 -12.80 4.75 -28.39
C TYR A 267 -11.92 5.98 -28.07
N ASN A 268 -12.49 7.19 -28.06
CA ASN A 268 -11.74 8.44 -27.90
C ASN A 268 -11.54 8.87 -26.43
N LEU A 269 -12.53 8.72 -25.55
CA LEU A 269 -12.39 9.12 -24.14
C LEU A 269 -11.59 8.07 -23.33
N GLY A 270 -11.70 6.80 -23.73
CA GLY A 270 -11.00 5.69 -23.10
C GLY A 270 -9.49 5.68 -23.37
N ALA A 271 -9.06 6.08 -24.57
CA ALA A 271 -7.65 6.10 -24.95
C ALA A 271 -6.87 7.26 -24.31
N GLU A 272 -7.43 8.48 -24.30
CA GLU A 272 -6.75 9.66 -23.73
C GLU A 272 -6.65 9.60 -22.18
N MET A 273 -7.68 9.08 -21.51
CA MET A 273 -7.66 8.88 -20.06
C MET A 273 -6.86 7.64 -19.64
N GLN A 274 -6.63 6.67 -20.55
CA GLN A 274 -5.84 5.48 -20.28
C GLN A 274 -4.40 5.81 -19.92
N GLY A 275 -3.77 6.70 -20.69
CA GLY A 275 -2.38 7.10 -20.45
C GLY A 275 -2.19 7.98 -19.22
N LEU A 276 -3.21 8.75 -18.82
CA LEU A 276 -3.05 9.80 -17.81
C LEU A 276 -2.57 9.28 -16.46
N PHE A 277 -3.26 8.28 -15.87
CA PHE A 277 -2.88 7.78 -14.55
C PHE A 277 -1.54 7.05 -14.56
N MET A 278 -1.27 6.29 -15.62
CA MET A 278 -0.04 5.50 -15.74
C MET A 278 1.19 6.39 -15.98
N ASP A 279 1.12 7.31 -16.96
CA ASP A 279 2.22 8.21 -17.29
C ASP A 279 2.53 9.17 -16.13
N VAL A 280 1.49 9.74 -15.50
CA VAL A 280 1.65 10.64 -14.33
C VAL A 280 2.23 9.89 -13.14
N ALA A 281 1.72 8.69 -12.81
CA ALA A 281 2.24 7.90 -11.71
C ALA A 281 3.69 7.48 -11.96
N PHE A 282 4.05 7.12 -13.20
CA PHE A 282 5.41 6.76 -13.57
C PHE A 282 6.39 7.91 -13.34
N VAL A 283 6.05 9.12 -13.81
CA VAL A 283 6.87 10.33 -13.60
C VAL A 283 7.05 10.62 -12.11
N ILE A 284 5.99 10.48 -11.32
CA ILE A 284 6.05 10.72 -9.86
C ILE A 284 6.91 9.67 -9.16
N ILE A 285 6.75 8.38 -9.49
CA ILE A 285 7.54 7.28 -8.92
C ILE A 285 9.02 7.49 -9.22
N LEU A 286 9.37 7.75 -10.47
CA LEU A 286 10.75 7.92 -10.90
C LEU A 286 11.36 9.18 -10.28
N GLY A 287 10.66 10.31 -10.34
CA GLY A 287 11.16 11.57 -9.79
C GLY A 287 11.35 11.52 -8.27
N THR A 288 10.38 10.97 -7.52
CA THR A 288 10.52 10.85 -6.06
C THR A 288 11.61 9.87 -5.66
N ALA A 289 11.79 8.75 -6.39
CA ALA A 289 12.89 7.82 -6.14
C ALA A 289 14.27 8.47 -6.37
N ILE A 290 14.42 9.27 -7.43
CA ILE A 290 15.66 10.01 -7.71
C ILE A 290 15.92 11.04 -6.62
N ILE A 291 14.91 11.85 -6.26
CA ILE A 291 15.05 12.87 -5.21
C ILE A 291 15.46 12.23 -3.88
N THR A 292 14.83 11.12 -3.49
CA THR A 292 15.17 10.39 -2.25
C THR A 292 16.56 9.75 -2.29
N THR A 293 17.08 9.39 -3.46
CA THR A 293 18.40 8.75 -3.58
C THR A 293 19.54 9.78 -3.62
N VAL A 294 19.28 10.95 -4.18
CA VAL A 294 20.30 12.01 -4.38
C VAL A 294 20.36 13.00 -3.22
N GLY A 295 19.21 13.38 -2.66
CA GLY A 295 19.12 14.36 -1.56
C GLY A 295 19.34 13.74 -0.19
#